data_AF-A0A318PYC5-F1
#
_entry.id   AF-A0A318PYC5-F1
#
_cell.length_a   1.000
_cell.length_b   1.000
_cell.length_c   1.000
_cell.angle_alpha   90.00
_cell.angle_beta   90.00
_cell.angle_gamma   90.00
#
_symmetry.space_group_name_H-M   'P 1'
#
loop_
_entity.id
_entity.type
_entity.pdbx_description
1 polymer ?
#
loop_
_entity_poly.entity_id
_entity_poly.type
_entity_poly.pdbx_seq_one_letter_code
_entity_poly.pdbx_strand_id
1 'polypeptide(L)'
;MMDMRGGFLARGFMALCGVAALVGPMSPVAVWAQPAAGGWTPKGCGAAPVAPKVDSADVSRFNASVDRVNAYEKAARTYATCVAAASTKEQAAISADASARMHRVHESAAQVQKQVSDQFARLSAEMKKGHDHLAAR
;
A
#
# COMPACT_ATOMS: atom_id res chain seq x y z
N MET A 1 -43.64 14.84 -1.58
CA MET A 1 -43.86 15.87 -0.54
C MET A 1 -44.16 15.15 0.76
N MET A 2 -43.23 15.21 1.72
CA MET A 2 -43.43 15.15 3.17
C MET A 2 -42.03 15.25 3.78
N ASP A 3 -41.63 16.49 4.01
CA ASP A 3 -40.55 16.92 4.89
C ASP A 3 -40.79 16.41 6.31
N MET A 4 -39.75 15.89 6.95
CA MET A 4 -39.64 15.87 8.41
C MET A 4 -38.24 16.35 8.81
N ARG A 5 -38.21 17.62 9.22
CA ARG A 5 -37.13 18.30 9.94
C ARG A 5 -37.10 17.84 11.40
N GLY A 6 -35.90 17.73 11.96
CA GLY A 6 -35.63 17.74 13.40
C GLY A 6 -34.43 16.86 13.74
N GLY A 7 -33.37 17.32 14.39
CA GLY A 7 -33.03 18.62 14.94
C GLY A 7 -31.55 18.55 15.37
N PHE A 8 -30.77 19.56 14.98
CA PHE A 8 -29.37 19.75 15.35
C PHE A 8 -29.30 20.59 16.63
N LEU A 9 -28.82 20.01 17.72
CA LEU A 9 -28.31 20.66 18.94
C LEU A 9 -27.32 19.65 19.55
N ALA A 10 -26.15 19.96 20.09
CA ALA A 10 -25.34 21.15 20.29
C ALA A 10 -24.01 20.67 20.95
N ARG A 11 -23.05 21.58 21.15
CA ARG A 11 -21.75 21.49 21.86
C ARG A 11 -20.56 21.30 20.91
N GLY A 12 -19.52 22.13 20.91
CA GLY A 12 -19.20 23.26 21.76
C GLY A 12 -17.92 23.91 21.24
N PHE A 13 -17.88 25.23 21.37
CA PHE A 13 -16.78 26.12 21.02
C PHE A 13 -15.63 25.92 22.02
N MET A 14 -14.39 25.69 21.57
CA MET A 14 -13.20 26.04 22.36
C MET A 14 -12.00 26.30 21.46
N ALA A 15 -11.84 27.57 21.09
CA ALA A 15 -10.56 28.15 20.74
C ALA A 15 -9.76 28.38 22.03
N LEU A 16 -8.50 27.96 22.08
CA LEU A 16 -7.52 28.46 23.04
C LEU A 16 -6.09 28.36 22.47
N CYS A 17 -5.40 29.48 22.62
CA CYS A 17 -4.10 29.87 22.08
C CYS A 17 -2.90 28.98 22.46
N GLY A 18 -1.91 28.96 21.57
CA GLY A 18 -0.58 29.49 21.92
C GLY A 18 0.52 28.48 22.25
N VAL A 19 1.37 28.17 21.27
CA VAL A 19 2.81 28.00 21.48
C VAL A 19 3.53 28.75 20.36
N ALA A 20 4.16 29.86 20.72
CA ALA A 20 5.08 30.58 19.86
C ALA A 20 6.37 29.74 19.72
N ALA A 21 6.53 29.08 18.58
CA ALA A 21 7.79 28.44 18.23
C ALA A 21 8.72 29.49 17.59
N LEU A 22 9.87 29.67 18.23
CA LEU A 22 10.98 30.50 17.79
C LEU A 22 11.34 30.17 16.32
N VAL A 23 11.33 31.20 15.49
CA VAL A 23 11.72 31.16 14.09
C VAL A 23 13.25 31.01 14.00
N GLY A 24 13.72 29.77 14.02
CA GLY A 24 15.07 29.43 13.54
C GLY A 24 15.06 29.35 12.00
N PRO A 25 16.16 29.70 11.29
CA PRO A 25 16.18 29.66 9.84
C PRO A 25 16.02 28.21 9.37
N MET A 26 14.80 27.87 8.92
CA MET A 26 14.52 26.64 8.21
C MET A 26 15.39 26.61 6.95
N SER A 27 16.47 25.83 7.01
CA SER A 27 17.11 25.34 5.79
C SER A 27 16.04 24.58 5.00
N PRO A 28 15.82 24.88 3.70
CA PRO A 28 14.87 24.12 2.91
C PRO A 28 15.48 22.77 2.59
N VAL A 29 15.15 21.79 3.43
CA VAL A 29 15.26 20.40 3.06
C VAL A 29 14.21 20.18 1.97
N ALA A 30 14.62 19.70 0.81
CA ALA A 30 13.71 19.30 -0.25
C ALA A 30 12.79 18.19 0.30
N VAL A 31 11.55 18.53 0.65
CA VAL A 31 10.56 17.56 1.11
C VAL A 31 10.01 16.86 -0.12
N TRP A 32 10.70 15.81 -0.55
CA TRP A 32 10.07 14.76 -1.33
C TRP A 32 9.10 14.02 -0.42
N ALA A 33 8.01 13.49 -0.97
CA ALA A 33 7.17 12.55 -0.24
C ALA A 33 8.08 11.39 0.20
N GLN A 34 8.38 11.32 1.50
CA GLN A 34 9.14 10.21 2.03
C GLN A 34 8.22 8.98 2.01
N PRO A 35 8.70 7.83 1.51
CA PRO A 35 7.94 6.60 1.69
C PRO A 35 7.69 6.43 3.20
N ALA A 36 6.48 6.03 3.57
CA ALA A 36 6.13 5.75 4.96
C ALA A 36 7.19 4.83 5.59
N ALA A 37 7.39 4.87 6.91
CA ALA A 37 8.37 4.00 7.56
C ALA A 37 8.13 2.52 7.19
N GLY A 38 9.15 1.83 6.67
CA GLY A 38 9.03 0.49 6.08
C GLY A 38 8.53 0.45 4.61
N GLY A 39 8.40 1.61 3.99
CA GLY A 39 7.82 1.81 2.67
C GLY A 39 8.72 1.37 1.53
N TRP A 40 8.08 0.81 0.50
CA TRP A 40 8.71 0.41 -0.75
C TRP A 40 9.54 1.56 -1.34
N THR A 41 10.76 1.22 -1.79
CA THR A 41 11.62 2.14 -2.52
C THR A 41 11.84 1.63 -3.94
N PRO A 42 11.81 2.53 -4.94
CA PRO A 42 11.96 2.13 -6.34
C PRO A 42 13.40 1.66 -6.60
N LYS A 43 13.56 0.35 -6.81
CA LYS A 43 14.87 -0.23 -7.17
C LYS A 43 15.22 0.12 -8.62
N GLY A 44 16.45 0.56 -8.85
CA GLY A 44 16.99 0.82 -10.19
C GLY A 44 16.67 2.20 -10.79
N CYS A 45 15.91 3.06 -10.10
CA CYS A 45 15.60 4.40 -10.58
C CYS A 45 16.63 5.48 -10.21
N GLY A 46 17.66 5.11 -9.43
CA GLY A 46 18.64 6.06 -8.92
C GLY A 46 18.07 6.95 -7.80
N ALA A 47 18.78 8.03 -7.49
CA ALA A 47 18.33 9.01 -6.50
C ALA A 47 17.31 9.98 -7.12
N ALA A 48 16.35 10.42 -6.31
CA ALA A 48 15.47 11.51 -6.69
C ALA A 48 16.30 12.80 -6.92
N PRO A 49 16.08 13.53 -8.03
CA PRO A 49 16.77 14.80 -8.28
C PRO A 49 16.40 15.83 -7.19
N VAL A 50 17.26 16.81 -6.90
CA VAL A 50 16.95 17.82 -5.88
C VAL A 50 16.43 19.08 -6.55
N ALA A 51 15.28 19.60 -6.08
CA ALA A 51 14.70 20.83 -6.61
C ALA A 51 15.67 22.00 -6.36
N PRO A 52 16.07 22.76 -7.41
CA PRO A 52 16.99 23.88 -7.26
C PRO A 52 16.28 25.08 -6.63
N LYS A 53 17.05 25.93 -5.95
CA LYS A 53 16.57 27.25 -5.54
C LYS A 53 16.51 28.20 -6.75
N VAL A 54 15.42 28.93 -6.85
CA VAL A 54 15.27 30.06 -7.77
C VAL A 54 15.87 31.30 -7.12
N ASP A 55 16.70 32.00 -7.89
CA ASP A 55 17.38 33.22 -7.48
C ASP A 55 16.87 34.39 -8.30
N SER A 56 16.17 35.33 -7.66
CA SER A 56 15.54 36.47 -8.31
C SER A 56 16.24 37.80 -7.99
N ALA A 57 17.51 37.76 -7.55
CA ALA A 57 18.23 38.97 -7.14
C ALA A 57 18.57 39.89 -8.33
N ASP A 58 18.84 39.32 -9.50
CA ASP A 58 19.05 40.05 -10.76
C ASP A 58 18.73 39.17 -11.97
N VAL A 59 18.71 39.77 -13.16
CA VAL A 59 18.36 39.10 -14.42
C VAL A 59 19.31 37.95 -14.76
N SER A 60 20.61 38.09 -14.49
CA SER A 60 21.60 37.04 -14.77
C SER A 60 21.38 35.83 -13.88
N ARG A 61 21.18 36.06 -12.57
CA ARG A 61 20.91 35.01 -11.57
C ARG A 61 19.57 34.33 -11.81
N PHE A 62 18.56 35.07 -12.25
CA PHE A 62 17.26 34.52 -12.62
C PHE A 62 17.37 33.63 -13.85
N ASN A 63 18.02 34.07 -14.93
CA ASN A 63 18.20 33.26 -16.13
C ASN A 63 18.98 31.97 -15.82
N ALA A 64 20.03 32.04 -15.00
CA ALA A 64 20.74 30.84 -14.53
C ALA A 64 19.84 29.91 -13.70
N SER A 65 18.83 30.45 -13.02
CA SER A 65 17.83 29.65 -12.30
C SER A 65 16.86 28.95 -13.25
N VAL A 66 16.46 29.60 -14.35
CA VAL A 66 15.63 28.98 -15.39
C VAL A 66 16.31 27.74 -15.95
N ASP A 67 17.61 27.80 -16.26
CA ASP A 67 18.36 26.64 -16.76
C ASP A 67 18.40 25.48 -15.75
N ARG A 68 18.64 25.79 -14.47
CA ARG A 68 18.63 24.79 -13.39
C ARG A 68 17.25 24.15 -13.22
N VAL A 69 16.18 24.94 -13.27
CA VAL A 69 14.80 24.44 -13.17
C VAL A 69 14.47 23.55 -14.37
N ASN A 70 14.80 23.95 -15.59
CA ASN A 70 14.58 23.13 -16.78
C ASN A 70 15.31 21.79 -16.70
N ALA A 71 16.57 21.79 -16.24
CA ALA A 71 17.34 20.57 -16.03
C ALA A 71 16.71 19.68 -14.95
N TYR A 72 16.25 20.27 -13.85
CA TYR A 72 15.54 19.58 -12.79
C TYR A 72 14.23 18.96 -13.28
N GLU A 73 13.37 19.69 -13.99
CA GLU A 73 12.09 19.19 -14.48
C GLU A 73 12.27 17.99 -15.40
N LYS A 74 13.28 18.04 -16.28
CA LYS A 74 13.64 16.91 -17.14
C LYS A 74 14.03 15.69 -16.31
N ALA A 75 14.94 15.86 -15.35
CA ALA A 75 15.38 14.78 -14.47
C ALA A 75 14.23 14.22 -13.61
N ALA A 76 13.37 15.10 -13.07
CA ALA A 76 12.24 14.74 -12.22
C ALA A 76 11.19 13.93 -13.00
N ARG A 77 10.88 14.32 -14.24
CA ARG A 77 9.98 13.54 -15.12
C ARG A 77 10.55 12.16 -15.42
N THR A 78 11.84 12.07 -15.75
CA THR A 78 12.50 10.76 -15.97
C THR A 78 12.43 9.88 -14.73
N TYR A 79 12.75 10.43 -13.56
CA TYR A 79 12.67 9.72 -12.28
C TYR A 79 11.24 9.26 -12.00
N ALA A 80 10.24 10.15 -12.10
CA ALA A 80 8.84 9.82 -11.85
C ALA A 80 8.31 8.70 -12.77
N THR A 81 8.66 8.72 -14.05
CA THR A 81 8.32 7.65 -15.00
C THR A 81 8.94 6.32 -14.58
N CYS A 82 10.21 6.32 -14.15
CA CYS A 82 10.85 5.11 -13.64
C CYS A 82 10.14 4.57 -12.39
N VAL A 83 9.85 5.45 -11.42
CA VAL A 83 9.17 5.06 -10.18
C VAL A 83 7.78 4.48 -10.47
N ALA A 84 7.03 5.07 -11.39
CA ALA A 84 5.73 4.54 -11.80
C ALA A 84 5.87 3.12 -12.39
N ALA A 85 6.80 2.91 -13.31
CA ALA A 85 7.04 1.59 -13.91
C ALA A 85 7.50 0.56 -12.86
N ALA A 86 8.40 0.95 -11.96
CA ALA A 86 8.86 0.09 -10.87
C ALA A 86 7.70 -0.29 -9.93
N SER A 87 6.82 0.66 -9.61
CA SER A 87 5.65 0.42 -8.76
C SER A 87 4.68 -0.56 -9.41
N THR A 88 4.35 -0.37 -10.69
CA THR A 88 3.49 -1.30 -11.43
C THR A 88 4.09 -2.71 -11.48
N LYS A 89 5.40 -2.82 -11.69
CA LYS A 89 6.09 -4.12 -11.70
C LYS A 89 6.02 -4.81 -10.34
N GLU A 90 6.26 -4.07 -9.25
CA GLU A 90 6.17 -4.62 -7.89
C GLU A 90 4.74 -5.08 -7.57
N GLN A 91 3.74 -4.25 -7.89
CA GLN A 91 2.33 -4.60 -7.68
C GLN A 91 1.93 -5.86 -8.44
N ALA A 92 2.42 -6.03 -9.68
CA ALA A 92 2.18 -7.23 -10.47
C ALA A 92 2.86 -8.47 -9.84
N ALA A 93 4.09 -8.33 -9.35
CA ALA A 93 4.81 -9.41 -8.68
C ALA A 93 4.12 -9.84 -7.37
N ILE A 94 3.71 -8.86 -6.55
CA ILE A 94 2.94 -9.10 -5.31
C ILE A 94 1.64 -9.82 -5.63
N SER A 95 0.90 -9.35 -6.64
CA SER A 95 -0.38 -9.95 -7.02
C SER A 95 -0.21 -11.39 -7.50
N ALA A 96 0.80 -11.65 -8.33
CA ALA A 96 1.09 -13.00 -8.82
C ALA A 96 1.47 -13.96 -7.68
N ASP A 97 2.34 -13.52 -6.76
CA ASP A 97 2.72 -14.32 -5.58
C ASP A 97 1.52 -14.58 -4.67
N ALA A 98 0.69 -13.56 -4.41
CA ALA A 98 -0.53 -13.70 -3.62
C ALA A 98 -1.51 -14.70 -4.25
N SER A 99 -1.78 -14.59 -5.55
CA SER A 99 -2.65 -15.55 -6.25
C SER A 99 -2.09 -16.98 -6.20
N ALA A 100 -0.78 -17.15 -6.37
CA ALA A 100 -0.15 -18.46 -6.28
C ALA A 100 -0.27 -19.06 -4.86
N ARG A 101 -0.12 -18.23 -3.81
CA ARG A 101 -0.33 -18.65 -2.41
C ARG A 101 -1.77 -19.05 -2.16
N MET A 102 -2.73 -18.24 -2.62
CA MET A 102 -4.16 -18.56 -2.48
C MET A 102 -4.50 -19.87 -3.16
N HIS A 103 -3.99 -20.12 -4.36
CA HIS A 103 -4.24 -21.36 -5.09
C HIS A 103 -3.74 -22.58 -4.31
N ARG A 104 -2.51 -22.54 -3.78
CA ARG A 104 -1.96 -23.62 -2.94
C ARG A 104 -2.81 -23.88 -1.70
N VAL A 105 -3.29 -22.82 -1.05
CA VAL A 105 -4.17 -22.96 0.11
C VAL A 105 -5.47 -23.65 -0.30
N HIS A 106 -6.10 -23.23 -1.40
CA HIS A 106 -7.32 -23.87 -1.90
C HIS A 106 -7.12 -25.35 -2.24
N GLU A 107 -6.05 -25.70 -2.95
CA GLU A 107 -5.72 -27.09 -3.27
C GLU A 107 -5.53 -27.93 -2.00
N SER A 108 -4.76 -27.41 -1.04
CA SER A 108 -4.53 -28.10 0.23
C SER A 108 -5.83 -28.32 1.02
N ALA A 109 -6.72 -27.33 1.05
CA ALA A 109 -8.01 -27.44 1.72
C ALA A 109 -8.90 -28.49 1.05
N ALA A 110 -8.97 -28.50 -0.28
CA ALA A 110 -9.71 -29.49 -1.04
C ALA A 110 -9.17 -30.91 -0.81
N GLN A 111 -7.85 -31.08 -0.73
CA GLN A 111 -7.23 -32.35 -0.42
C GLN A 111 -7.61 -32.84 0.98
N VAL A 112 -7.55 -31.97 1.99
CA VAL A 112 -7.97 -32.32 3.36
C VAL A 112 -9.44 -32.71 3.40
N GLN A 113 -10.32 -31.96 2.76
CA GLN A 113 -11.76 -32.28 2.70
C GLN A 113 -12.01 -33.64 2.05
N LYS A 114 -11.30 -33.95 0.96
CA LYS A 114 -11.35 -35.26 0.32
C LYS A 114 -10.88 -36.38 1.24
N GLN A 115 -9.71 -36.22 1.88
CA GLN A 115 -9.18 -37.19 2.83
C GLN A 115 -10.14 -37.46 3.98
N VAL A 116 -10.76 -36.42 4.54
CA VAL A 116 -11.76 -36.55 5.60
C VAL A 116 -12.97 -37.35 5.11
N SER A 117 -13.46 -37.06 3.91
CA SER A 117 -14.59 -37.77 3.30
C SER A 117 -14.28 -39.24 3.05
N ASP A 118 -13.08 -39.54 2.54
CA ASP A 118 -12.60 -40.91 2.29
C ASP A 118 -12.47 -41.70 3.61
N GLN A 119 -11.99 -41.05 4.69
CA GLN A 119 -11.92 -41.69 6.01
C GLN A 119 -13.31 -41.97 6.58
N PHE A 120 -14.27 -41.05 6.44
CA PHE A 120 -15.64 -41.31 6.88
C PHE A 120 -16.27 -42.48 6.12
N ALA A 121 -16.06 -42.58 4.81
CA ALA A 121 -16.54 -43.70 4.02
C ALA A 121 -15.93 -45.03 4.50
N ARG A 122 -14.61 -45.06 4.76
CA ARG A 122 -13.92 -46.23 5.31
C ARG A 122 -14.48 -46.63 6.68
N LEU A 123 -14.60 -45.69 7.60
CA LEU A 123 -15.13 -45.95 8.94
C LEU A 123 -16.56 -46.49 8.87
N SER A 124 -17.40 -45.94 7.98
CA SER A 124 -18.77 -46.42 7.77
C SER A 124 -18.81 -47.87 7.28
N ALA A 125 -17.91 -48.25 6.38
CA ALA A 125 -17.79 -49.63 5.90
C ALA A 125 -17.33 -50.60 7.00
N GLU A 126 -16.36 -50.21 7.83
CA GLU A 126 -15.90 -51.02 8.96
C GLU A 126 -17.00 -51.21 10.02
N MET A 127 -17.77 -50.16 10.32
CA MET A 127 -18.92 -50.26 11.22
C MET A 127 -19.98 -51.24 10.70
N LYS A 128 -20.27 -51.21 9.40
CA LYS A 128 -21.20 -52.16 8.77
C LYS A 128 -20.71 -53.60 8.89
N LYS A 129 -19.44 -53.86 8.57
CA LYS A 129 -18.84 -55.21 8.72
C LYS A 129 -18.93 -55.70 10.16
N GLY A 130 -18.62 -54.82 11.12
CA GLY A 130 -18.74 -55.12 12.55
C GLY A 130 -20.16 -55.48 12.95
N HIS A 131 -21.15 -54.72 12.49
CA HIS A 131 -22.57 -55.02 12.69
C HIS A 131 -22.97 -56.38 12.11
N ASP A 132 -22.64 -56.64 10.85
CA ASP A 132 -23.01 -57.88 10.15
C ASP A 132 -22.38 -59.12 10.86
N HIS A 133 -21.14 -59.01 11.34
CA HIS A 133 -20.48 -60.08 12.11
C HIS A 133 -21.13 -60.34 13.48
N LEU A 134 -21.61 -59.30 14.17
CA LEU A 134 -22.32 -59.46 15.44
C LEU A 134 -23.71 -60.07 15.26
N ALA A 135 -24.39 -59.79 14.15
CA ALA A 135 -25.72 -60.34 13.84
C ALA A 135 -25.67 -61.83 13.45
N ALA A 136 -24.52 -62.35 13.05
CA ALA A 136 -24.32 -63.74 12.64
C ALA A 136 -23.91 -64.68 13.79
N ARG A 137 -23.78 -64.17 15.02
CA ARG A 137 -23.51 -64.94 16.24
C ARG A 137 -24.79 -65.18 17.03
#